data_AF-A0A6C0INX0-F1
#
_entry.id   AF-A0A6C0INX0-F1
#
_cell.length_a   1.000
_cell.length_b   1.000
_cell.length_c   1.000
_cell.angle_alpha   90.00
_cell.angle_beta   90.00
_cell.angle_gamma   90.00
#
_symmetry.space_group_name_H-M   'P 1'
#
loop_
_entity.id
_entity.type
_entity.pdbx_description
1 polymer ?
#
loop_
_entity_poly.entity_id
_entity_poly.type
_entity_poly.pdbx_seq_one_letter_code
_entity_poly.pdbx_strand_id
1 'polypeptide(L)'
;MCKICINNPGSHSFEFVGVQNGMNLYYTCPAKATMYWDTEGILKHYEEVLEQNGEHPWIWLFDGEGFGFLHSMQIATALGLVNLLKNKYGKCLMEIRITHPTVYIKSLYGVIYPFLDEKIDSIIQWGE
;
A
#
# COMPACT_ATOMS: atom_id res chain seq x y z
N MET A 1 -2.05 16.71 3.20
CA MET A 1 -3.09 16.49 2.19
C MET A 1 -2.44 16.67 0.83
N CYS A 2 -2.41 15.60 0.02
CA CYS A 2 -1.55 15.52 -1.15
C CYS A 2 -2.00 16.54 -2.20
N LYS A 3 -1.10 17.48 -2.55
CA LYS A 3 -1.43 18.55 -3.51
C LYS A 3 -1.85 18.01 -4.88
N ILE A 4 -1.26 16.90 -5.32
CA ILE A 4 -1.61 16.25 -6.59
C ILE A 4 -3.05 15.74 -6.50
N CYS A 5 -3.41 15.03 -5.43
CA CYS A 5 -4.76 14.53 -5.23
C CYS A 5 -5.81 15.64 -5.00
N ILE A 6 -5.44 16.79 -4.43
CA ILE A 6 -6.32 17.97 -4.33
C ILE A 6 -6.69 18.49 -5.72
N ASN A 7 -5.70 18.57 -6.62
CA ASN A 7 -5.92 19.10 -7.96
C ASN A 7 -6.52 18.04 -8.91
N ASN A 8 -6.19 16.77 -8.70
CA ASN A 8 -6.59 15.64 -9.52
C ASN A 8 -6.98 14.45 -8.60
N PRO A 9 -8.25 14.40 -8.15
CA PRO A 9 -8.73 13.28 -7.33
C PRO A 9 -8.50 11.93 -8.02
N GLY A 10 -8.03 10.93 -7.26
CA GLY A 10 -7.72 9.60 -7.77
C GLY A 10 -6.32 9.45 -8.42
N SER A 11 -5.45 10.45 -8.32
CA SER A 11 -4.06 10.33 -8.79
C SER A 11 -3.29 9.22 -8.09
N HIS A 12 -3.37 9.15 -6.75
CA HIS A 12 -2.74 8.10 -5.97
C HIS A 12 -3.79 7.30 -5.22
N SER A 13 -3.63 5.98 -5.26
CA SER A 13 -4.52 5.08 -4.55
C SER A 13 -3.93 4.77 -3.17
N PHE A 14 -4.48 5.39 -2.13
CA PHE A 14 -4.39 4.99 -0.73
C PHE A 14 -5.30 5.89 0.10
N GLU A 15 -6.34 5.33 0.71
CA GLU A 15 -7.33 6.14 1.43
C GLU A 15 -7.91 5.42 2.64
N PHE A 16 -8.33 6.18 3.64
CA PHE A 16 -9.06 5.66 4.78
C PHE A 16 -10.48 5.25 4.35
N VAL A 17 -10.87 4.02 4.67
CA VAL A 17 -12.19 3.48 4.28
C VAL A 17 -13.08 3.09 5.45
N GLY A 18 -12.58 3.18 6.69
CA GLY A 18 -13.38 2.96 7.88
C GLY A 18 -12.61 2.37 9.05
N VAL A 19 -13.35 1.86 10.02
CA VAL A 19 -12.82 1.23 11.25
C VAL A 19 -13.39 -0.17 11.39
N GLN A 20 -12.54 -1.15 11.69
CA GLN A 20 -12.91 -2.54 11.95
C GLN A 20 -12.25 -2.96 13.26
N ASN A 21 -13.05 -3.38 14.24
CA ASN A 21 -12.56 -3.83 15.54
C ASN A 21 -11.60 -2.83 16.23
N GLY A 22 -11.86 -1.53 16.08
CA GLY A 22 -11.01 -0.47 16.63
C GLY A 22 -9.69 -0.26 15.89
N MET A 23 -9.53 -0.80 14.67
CA MET A 23 -8.38 -0.55 13.80
C MET A 23 -8.81 0.24 12.57
N ASN A 24 -7.99 1.19 12.15
CA ASN A 24 -8.25 1.98 10.94
C ASN A 24 -7.95 1.15 9.69
N LEU A 25 -8.81 1.22 8.67
CA LEU A 25 -8.64 0.51 7.42
C LEU A 25 -8.24 1.48 6.34
N TYR A 26 -7.17 1.14 5.65
CA TYR A 26 -6.70 1.88 4.50
C TYR A 26 -6.73 0.99 3.26
N TYR A 27 -7.28 1.51 2.18
CA TYR A 27 -7.49 0.79 0.93
C TYR A 27 -6.59 1.32 -0.18
N THR A 28 -6.03 0.40 -0.96
CA THR A 28 -5.31 0.67 -2.19
C THR A 28 -5.79 -0.25 -3.30
N CYS A 29 -6.10 0.28 -4.48
CA CYS A 29 -6.17 -0.43 -5.74
C CYS A 29 -5.32 0.29 -6.80
N PRO A 30 -4.11 -0.22 -7.14
CA PRO A 30 -3.20 0.48 -8.04
C PRO A 30 -3.79 0.71 -9.43
N ALA A 31 -4.65 -0.19 -9.92
CA ALA A 31 -5.29 -0.06 -11.22
C ALA A 31 -6.33 1.07 -11.28
N LYS A 32 -6.84 1.53 -10.14
CA LYS A 32 -7.77 2.68 -10.04
C LYS A 32 -7.03 4.02 -9.97
N ALA A 33 -5.71 4.03 -9.78
CA ALA A 33 -4.91 5.25 -9.72
C ALA A 33 -4.56 5.78 -11.12
N THR A 34 -4.77 7.07 -11.37
CA THR A 34 -4.39 7.68 -12.67
C THR A 34 -2.89 7.96 -12.78
N MET A 35 -2.19 8.03 -11.64
CA MET A 35 -0.74 8.26 -11.56
C MET A 35 -0.03 7.14 -10.80
N TYR A 36 -0.35 5.88 -11.13
CA TYR A 36 0.28 4.69 -10.51
C TYR A 36 1.80 4.59 -10.72
N TRP A 37 2.35 5.36 -11.67
CA TRP A 37 3.77 5.42 -12.01
C TRP A 37 4.53 6.53 -11.26
N ASP A 38 3.83 7.42 -10.55
CA ASP A 38 4.43 8.57 -9.84
C ASP A 38 4.97 8.13 -8.48
N THR A 39 6.13 7.48 -8.46
CA THR A 39 6.71 6.92 -7.25
C THR A 39 6.85 7.94 -6.12
N GLU A 40 7.40 9.13 -6.39
CA GLU A 40 7.60 10.16 -5.37
C GLU A 40 6.26 10.66 -4.81
N GLY A 41 5.30 10.95 -5.68
CA GLY A 41 3.97 11.37 -5.26
C GLY A 41 3.23 10.30 -4.47
N ILE A 42 3.32 9.03 -4.88
CA ILE A 42 2.72 7.89 -4.16
C ILE A 42 3.31 7.79 -2.76
N LEU A 43 4.63 7.75 -2.62
CA LEU A 43 5.28 7.61 -1.32
C LEU A 43 4.90 8.77 -0.40
N LYS A 44 4.95 10.00 -0.91
CA LYS A 44 4.53 11.18 -0.16
C LYS A 44 3.06 11.13 0.25
N HIS A 45 2.18 10.66 -0.63
CA HIS A 45 0.76 10.51 -0.32
C HIS A 45 0.54 9.49 0.81
N TYR A 46 1.25 8.36 0.81
CA TYR A 46 1.22 7.39 1.90
C TYR A 46 1.72 8.00 3.22
N GLU A 47 2.85 8.73 3.20
CA GLU A 47 3.37 9.40 4.39
C GLU A 47 2.35 10.38 4.97
N GLU A 48 1.77 11.25 4.15
CA GLU A 48 0.80 12.26 4.61
C GLU A 48 -0.48 11.64 5.18
N VAL A 49 -0.94 10.52 4.62
CA VAL A 49 -2.14 9.80 5.10
C VAL A 49 -1.83 9.05 6.40
N LEU A 50 -0.69 8.36 6.48
CA LEU A 50 -0.29 7.59 7.66
C LEU A 50 0.16 8.49 8.82
N GLU A 51 0.71 9.67 8.55
CA GLU A 51 1.03 10.66 9.57
C GLU A 51 -0.22 11.12 10.32
N GLN A 52 -1.35 11.27 9.62
CA GLN A 52 -2.64 11.60 10.24
C GLN A 52 -3.18 10.46 11.12
N ASN A 53 -2.80 9.21 10.84
CA ASN A 53 -3.16 8.06 11.66
C ASN A 53 -2.40 8.01 12.99
N GLY A 54 -1.21 8.63 13.05
CA GLY A 54 -0.32 8.58 14.20
C GLY A 54 0.03 7.14 14.61
N GLU A 55 -0.04 6.85 15.90
CA GLU A 55 0.23 5.51 16.44
C GLU A 55 -1.02 4.61 16.54
N HIS A 56 -2.11 4.95 15.85
CA HIS A 56 -3.32 4.13 15.88
C HIS A 56 -3.13 2.80 15.12
N PRO A 57 -3.56 1.65 15.66
CA PRO A 57 -3.54 0.37 14.94
C PRO A 57 -4.29 0.44 13.60
N TRP A 58 -3.74 -0.18 12.56
CA TRP A 58 -4.33 -0.11 11.23
C TRP A 58 -4.10 -1.37 10.39
N ILE A 59 -4.95 -1.54 9.38
CA ILE A 59 -4.94 -2.61 8.39
C ILE A 59 -4.80 -2.00 7.00
N TRP A 60 -3.92 -2.58 6.19
CA TRP A 60 -3.79 -2.23 4.78
C TRP A 60 -4.54 -3.25 3.90
N LEU A 61 -5.61 -2.80 3.26
CA LEU A 61 -6.32 -3.54 2.21
C LEU A 61 -5.65 -3.21 0.87
N PHE A 62 -4.89 -4.16 0.32
CA PHE A 62 -4.31 -4.05 -1.01
C PHE A 62 -5.17 -4.86 -2.00
N ASP A 63 -5.90 -4.16 -2.83
CA ASP A 63 -6.79 -4.72 -3.84
C ASP A 63 -6.08 -4.86 -5.19
N GLY A 64 -5.94 -6.11 -5.61
CA GLY A 64 -5.33 -6.50 -6.85
C GLY A 64 -6.23 -6.47 -8.07
N GLU A 65 -7.49 -6.05 -7.93
CA GLU A 65 -8.39 -5.85 -9.06
C GLU A 65 -7.70 -5.00 -10.15
N GLY A 66 -7.61 -5.53 -11.38
CA GLY A 66 -6.95 -4.85 -12.51
C GLY A 66 -5.41 -4.76 -12.43
N PHE A 67 -4.77 -5.32 -11.41
CA PHE A 67 -3.31 -5.29 -11.25
C PHE A 67 -2.62 -6.19 -12.28
N GLY A 68 -2.25 -5.58 -13.41
CA GLY A 68 -1.52 -6.22 -14.51
C GLY A 68 -0.01 -5.98 -14.56
N PHE A 69 0.60 -6.38 -15.68
CA PHE A 69 2.05 -6.32 -15.93
C PHE A 69 2.68 -4.93 -15.68
N LEU A 70 2.09 -3.85 -16.19
CA LEU A 70 2.64 -2.49 -16.04
C LEU A 70 2.77 -2.05 -14.57
N HIS A 71 1.85 -2.50 -13.71
CA HIS A 71 1.90 -2.22 -12.27
C HIS A 71 3.00 -3.05 -11.59
N SER A 72 3.20 -4.31 -12.00
CA SER A 72 4.29 -5.14 -11.47
C SER A 72 5.69 -4.61 -11.80
N MET A 73 5.82 -3.77 -12.83
CA MET A 73 7.09 -3.11 -13.16
C MET A 73 7.42 -1.94 -12.23
N GLN A 74 6.50 -1.50 -11.36
CA GLN A 74 6.71 -0.39 -10.41
C GLN A 74 7.49 -0.84 -9.16
N ILE A 75 8.61 -1.53 -9.37
CA ILE A 75 9.43 -2.12 -8.31
C ILE A 75 9.97 -1.03 -7.37
N ALA A 76 10.36 0.13 -7.89
CA ALA A 76 10.84 1.25 -7.08
C ALA A 76 9.77 1.75 -6.09
N THR A 77 8.51 1.85 -6.54
CA THR A 77 7.38 2.18 -5.66
C THR A 77 7.18 1.11 -4.59
N ALA A 78 7.20 -0.17 -4.95
CA ALA A 78 7.04 -1.25 -3.99
C ALA A 78 8.16 -1.27 -2.93
N LEU A 79 9.42 -1.12 -3.34
CA LEU A 79 10.56 -1.02 -2.43
C LEU A 79 10.49 0.23 -1.54
N GLY A 80 10.04 1.36 -2.08
CA GLY A 80 9.80 2.58 -1.30
C GLY A 80 8.74 2.37 -0.22
N LEU A 81 7.64 1.69 -0.54
CA LEU A 81 6.58 1.36 0.42
C LEU A 81 7.11 0.40 1.50
N VAL A 82 7.85 -0.64 1.12
CA VAL A 82 8.52 -1.53 2.09
C VAL A 82 9.41 -0.72 3.03
N ASN A 83 10.21 0.22 2.50
CA ASN A 83 11.07 1.07 3.31
C ASN A 83 10.28 2.00 4.27
N LEU A 84 9.13 2.54 3.84
CA LEU A 84 8.25 3.34 4.70
C LEU A 84 7.68 2.51 5.85
N LEU A 85 7.24 1.28 5.56
CA LEU A 85 6.72 0.38 6.59
C LEU A 85 7.81 -0.01 7.58
N LYS A 86 9.00 -0.40 7.11
CA LYS A 86 10.10 -0.81 8.00
C LYS A 86 10.55 0.30 8.93
N ASN A 87 10.66 1.53 8.43
CA ASN A 87 11.34 2.60 9.15
C ASN A 87 10.41 3.60 9.85
N LYS A 88 9.14 3.72 9.44
CA LYS A 88 8.25 4.77 9.93
C LYS A 88 6.89 4.26 10.40
N TYR A 89 6.17 3.51 9.57
CA TYR A 89 4.72 3.30 9.77
C TYR A 89 4.31 1.85 10.05
N GLY A 90 5.25 0.91 10.05
CA GLY A 90 4.99 -0.51 10.32
C GLY A 90 4.87 -0.87 11.79
N LYS A 91 5.07 0.08 12.73
CA LYS A 91 4.92 -0.19 14.17
C LYS A 91 3.51 -0.65 14.51
N CYS A 92 2.50 0.08 14.04
CA CYS A 92 1.08 -0.13 14.32
C CYS A 92 0.31 -0.76 13.15
N LEU A 93 1.02 -1.22 12.11
CA LEU A 93 0.44 -2.00 11.03
C LEU A 93 0.20 -3.43 11.52
N MET A 94 -1.06 -3.83 11.55
CA MET A 94 -1.49 -5.11 12.10
C MET A 94 -1.64 -6.20 11.03
N GLU A 95 -2.00 -5.81 9.81
CA GLU A 95 -2.29 -6.73 8.72
C GLU A 95 -2.12 -6.03 7.37
N ILE A 96 -1.51 -6.74 6.40
CA ILE A 96 -1.56 -6.39 4.98
C ILE A 96 -2.41 -7.44 4.28
N ARG A 97 -3.66 -7.11 3.99
CA ARG A 97 -4.60 -8.01 3.33
C ARG A 97 -4.58 -7.78 1.83
N ILE A 98 -4.06 -8.76 1.08
CA ILE A 98 -4.14 -8.77 -0.37
C ILE A 98 -5.50 -9.34 -0.77
N THR A 99 -6.34 -8.54 -1.42
CA THR A 99 -7.64 -8.95 -1.99
C THR A 99 -7.51 -9.03 -3.51
N HIS A 100 -8.27 -9.92 -4.15
CA HIS A 100 -8.19 -10.19 -5.60
C HIS A 100 -6.75 -10.40 -6.11
N PRO A 101 -5.97 -11.32 -5.52
CA PRO A 101 -4.56 -11.48 -5.88
C PRO A 101 -4.41 -11.90 -7.34
N THR A 102 -3.56 -11.20 -8.08
CA THR A 102 -3.20 -11.57 -9.44
C THR A 102 -1.84 -12.26 -9.46
N VAL A 103 -1.55 -13.00 -10.54
CA VAL A 103 -0.22 -13.57 -10.77
C VAL A 103 0.88 -12.51 -10.72
N TYR A 104 0.58 -11.29 -11.17
CA TYR A 104 1.52 -10.18 -11.19
C TYR A 104 1.85 -9.65 -9.79
N ILE A 105 0.88 -9.64 -8.87
CA ILE A 105 1.14 -9.28 -7.46
C ILE A 105 2.03 -10.34 -6.81
N LYS A 106 1.74 -11.63 -7.06
CA LYS A 106 2.58 -12.72 -6.54
C LYS A 106 4.01 -12.64 -7.09
N SER A 107 4.18 -12.31 -8.38
CA SER A 107 5.50 -12.07 -8.97
C SER A 107 6.22 -10.88 -8.35
N LEU A 108 5.53 -9.74 -8.19
CA LEU A 108 6.11 -8.57 -7.53
C LEU A 108 6.50 -8.87 -6.08
N TYR A 109 5.64 -9.59 -5.34
CA TYR A 109 5.94 -10.05 -3.98
C TYR A 109 7.23 -10.88 -3.96
N GLY A 110 7.41 -11.85 -4.87
CA GLY A 110 8.65 -12.62 -4.97
C GLY A 110 9.89 -11.76 -5.23
N VAL A 111 9.76 -10.65 -5.97
CA VAL A 111 10.85 -9.69 -6.20
C VAL A 111 11.18 -8.88 -4.96
N ILE A 112 10.17 -8.44 -4.19
CA ILE A 112 10.38 -7.62 -2.98
C ILE A 112 10.64 -8.45 -1.73
N TYR A 113 10.37 -9.76 -1.75
CA TYR A 113 10.50 -10.66 -0.61
C TYR A 113 11.86 -10.57 0.11
N PRO A 114 13.03 -10.52 -0.60
CA PRO A 114 14.33 -10.37 0.06
C PRO A 114 14.51 -9.07 0.87
N PHE A 115 13.63 -8.08 0.68
CA PHE A 115 13.69 -6.78 1.34
C PHE A 115 12.70 -6.66 2.51
N LEU A 116 11.75 -7.59 2.62
CA LEU A 116 10.83 -7.68 3.75
C LEU A 116 11.59 -8.14 5.00
N ASP A 117 11.21 -7.62 6.17
CA ASP A 117 11.58 -8.25 7.42
C ASP A 117 10.52 -9.27 7.84
N GLU A 118 10.89 -10.18 8.76
CA GLU A 118 10.01 -11.24 9.24
C GLU A 118 8.71 -10.69 9.84
N LYS A 119 8.77 -9.51 10.46
CA LYS A 119 7.60 -8.85 11.03
C LYS A 119 6.59 -8.50 9.94
N ILE A 120 7.01 -7.81 8.87
CA ILE A 120 6.11 -7.42 7.77
C ILE A 120 5.62 -8.66 7.02
N ASP A 121 6.50 -9.64 6.79
CA ASP A 121 6.11 -10.85 6.06
C ASP A 121 5.01 -11.64 6.80
N SER A 122 5.17 -11.80 8.11
CA SER A 122 4.22 -12.56 8.94
C SER A 122 2.81 -11.97 9.02
N ILE A 123 2.64 -10.68 8.69
CA ILE A 123 1.34 -10.00 8.70
C ILE A 123 0.70 -9.87 7.31
N ILE A 124 1.33 -10.40 6.25
CA ILE A 124 0.74 -10.44 4.91
C ILE A 124 -0.23 -11.61 4.82
N GLN A 125 -1.49 -11.29 4.49
CA GLN A 125 -2.57 -12.25 4.32
C GLN A 125 -3.03 -12.24 2.87
N TRP A 126 -2.97 -13.39 2.20
CA TRP A 126 -3.45 -13.56 0.84
C TRP A 126 -4.90 -14.03 0.87
N GLY A 127 -5.84 -13.17 0.45
CA GLY A 127 -7.24 -13.56 0.26
C GLY A 127 -7.38 -14.56 -0.91
N GLU A 128 -8.36 -15.44 -0.80
CA GLU A 128 -8.76 -16.37 -1.88
C GLU A 128 -9.51 -15.67 -3.02
#